data_AF-A0A957AMG0-F1
#
_entry.id   AF-A0A957AMG0-F1
#
_cell.length_a   1.000
_cell.length_b   1.000
_cell.length_c   1.000
_cell.angle_alpha   90.00
_cell.angle_beta   90.00
_cell.angle_gamma   90.00
#
_symmetry.space_group_name_H-M   'P 1'
#
loop_
_entity.id
_entity.type
_entity.pdbx_description
1 polymer ?
#
loop_
_entity_poly.entity_id
_entity_poly.type
_entity_poly.pdbx_seq_one_letter_code
_entity_poly.pdbx_strand_id
1 'polypeptide(L)'
;MSSAPRESASPADLPRWESWVERAISEARERGDFDNLPGQGRRLVIEENREAGDWEMGYHLLKNAEMSPPWMELNREVQVETAALAAIRERYCRSRRAAKALPPSTPAPARRPWWAFWRPVPAVAVTPDPALLLEAQAAEERQARRLYLAQAARLDEVLAAYNAWLPADLRRLTRPRMTPARAVREWAVPCEGNERTDES
;
A
#
# COMPACT_ATOMS: atom_id res chain seq x y z
N MET A 1 22.90 33.34 60.38
CA MET A 1 22.51 32.39 59.31
C MET A 1 21.40 31.51 59.87
N SER A 2 20.14 31.91 59.68
CA SER A 2 18.96 31.17 60.15
C SER A 2 18.42 30.38 58.96
N SER A 3 18.69 29.07 58.94
CA SER A 3 18.13 28.18 57.93
C SER A 3 16.69 27.86 58.31
N ALA A 4 15.73 28.42 57.56
CA ALA A 4 14.33 28.03 57.65
C ALA A 4 14.18 26.55 57.23
N PRO A 5 13.37 25.75 57.93
CA PRO A 5 13.07 24.39 57.47
C PRO A 5 12.17 24.48 56.24
N ARG A 6 12.59 23.85 55.14
CA ARG A 6 11.67 23.55 54.04
C ARG A 6 10.76 22.42 54.50
N GLU A 7 9.51 22.74 54.83
CA GLU A 7 8.43 21.76 54.90
C GLU A 7 8.33 21.05 53.55
N SER A 8 8.79 19.80 53.51
CA SER A 8 8.52 18.90 52.40
C SER A 8 7.12 18.33 52.60
N ALA A 9 6.16 18.75 51.77
CA ALA A 9 4.82 18.17 51.73
C ALA A 9 4.90 16.63 51.62
N SER A 10 4.14 15.94 52.47
CA SER A 10 4.11 14.48 52.52
C SER A 10 3.31 13.95 51.31
N PRO A 11 3.60 12.76 50.77
CA PRO A 11 2.79 12.14 49.69
C PRO A 11 1.31 11.95 50.05
N ALA A 12 0.96 12.06 51.34
CA ALA A 12 -0.41 12.04 51.84
C ALA A 12 -1.19 13.36 51.63
N ASP A 13 -0.51 14.46 51.30
CA ASP A 13 -1.10 15.79 51.09
C ASP A 13 -1.50 16.04 49.62
N LEU A 14 -1.25 15.06 48.74
CA LEU A 14 -1.72 15.12 47.36
C LEU A 14 -3.22 14.80 47.33
N PRO A 15 -4.08 15.69 46.79
CA PRO A 15 -5.50 15.40 46.67
C PRO A 15 -5.68 14.07 45.95
N ARG A 16 -6.36 13.13 46.60
CA ARG A 16 -6.71 11.83 46.00
C ARG A 16 -7.37 12.11 44.65
N TRP A 17 -6.91 11.44 43.59
CA TRP A 17 -7.34 11.65 42.20
C TRP A 17 -8.86 11.78 42.02
N GLU A 18 -9.63 11.04 42.85
CA GLU A 18 -11.09 11.13 42.99
C GLU A 18 -11.58 12.58 43.18
N SER A 19 -10.93 13.37 44.03
CA SER A 19 -11.28 14.78 44.31
C SER A 19 -11.00 15.74 43.17
N TRP A 20 -10.02 15.42 42.30
CA TRP A 20 -9.74 16.23 41.12
C TRP A 20 -10.76 15.96 40.02
N VAL A 21 -11.11 14.69 39.82
CA VAL A 21 -12.16 14.26 38.89
C VAL A 21 -13.52 14.86 39.30
N GLU A 22 -13.88 14.79 40.59
CA GLU A 22 -15.15 15.32 41.08
C GLU A 22 -15.27 16.84 40.86
N ARG A 23 -14.19 17.60 41.13
CA ARG A 23 -14.17 19.04 40.83
C ARG A 23 -14.30 19.31 39.34
N ALA A 24 -13.57 18.58 38.50
CA ALA A 24 -13.63 18.77 37.05
C ALA A 24 -15.04 18.51 36.49
N ILE A 25 -15.73 17.48 36.99
CA ILE A 25 -17.13 17.18 36.63
C ILE A 25 -18.07 18.29 37.11
N SER A 26 -17.91 18.78 38.35
CA SER A 26 -18.77 19.84 38.89
C SER A 26 -18.60 21.16 38.14
N GLU A 27 -17.38 21.57 37.85
CA GLU A 27 -17.08 22.77 37.06
C GLU A 27 -17.63 22.67 35.64
N ALA A 28 -17.52 21.51 34.98
CA ALA A 28 -18.10 21.28 33.66
C ALA A 28 -19.63 21.37 33.67
N ARG A 29 -20.28 20.89 34.75
CA ARG A 29 -21.73 21.02 34.94
C ARG A 29 -22.15 22.47 35.18
N GLU A 30 -21.40 23.24 35.95
CA GLU A 30 -21.66 24.67 36.19
C GLU A 30 -21.51 25.51 34.92
N ARG A 31 -20.59 25.14 34.03
CA ARG A 31 -20.44 25.78 32.71
C ARG A 31 -21.52 25.40 31.70
N GLY A 32 -22.37 24.41 32.02
CA GLY A 32 -23.35 23.88 31.08
C GLY A 32 -22.71 23.05 29.95
N ASP A 33 -21.50 22.50 30.13
CA ASP A 33 -20.81 21.69 29.11
C ASP A 33 -21.59 20.40 28.78
N PHE A 34 -22.54 20.00 29.64
CA PHE A 34 -23.44 18.87 29.44
C PHE A 34 -24.82 19.26 28.88
N ASP A 35 -25.09 20.55 28.67
CA ASP A 35 -26.35 21.05 28.12
C ASP A 35 -26.31 21.07 26.59
N ASN A 36 -27.43 20.72 25.94
CA ASN A 36 -27.58 20.70 24.48
C ASN A 36 -26.58 19.80 23.74
N LEU A 37 -26.11 18.73 24.39
CA LEU A 37 -25.26 17.72 23.74
C LEU A 37 -25.97 17.10 22.53
N PRO A 38 -25.25 16.79 21.44
CA PRO A 38 -25.83 16.10 20.31
C PRO A 38 -26.39 14.74 20.75
N GLY A 39 -27.70 14.57 20.63
CA GLY A 39 -28.39 13.36 21.10
C GLY A 39 -28.86 13.40 22.56
N GLN A 40 -28.80 14.55 23.24
CA GLN A 40 -29.35 14.73 24.60
C GLN A 40 -30.82 14.26 24.67
N GLY A 41 -31.13 13.43 25.66
CA GLY A 41 -32.46 12.83 25.85
C GLY A 41 -32.83 11.72 24.85
N ARG A 42 -31.97 11.40 23.89
CA ARG A 42 -32.16 10.28 22.96
C ARG A 42 -31.38 9.06 23.45
N ARG A 43 -31.84 7.87 23.09
CA ARG A 43 -31.11 6.63 23.37
C ARG A 43 -29.74 6.70 22.69
N LEU A 44 -28.68 6.49 23.47
CA LEU A 44 -27.32 6.34 22.94
C LEU A 44 -27.31 5.22 21.90
N VAL A 45 -26.86 5.53 20.69
CA VAL A 45 -26.58 4.52 19.66
C VAL A 45 -25.22 3.95 19.97
N ILE A 46 -25.20 2.78 20.60
CA ILE A 46 -23.97 2.02 20.81
C ILE A 46 -23.65 1.35 19.48
N GLU A 47 -22.60 1.82 18.80
CA GLU A 47 -22.01 1.10 17.67
C GLU A 47 -21.28 -0.13 18.21
N GLU A 48 -22.01 -1.18 18.58
CA GLU A 48 -21.40 -2.45 18.97
C GLU A 48 -20.69 -3.06 17.76
N ASN A 49 -19.36 -3.09 17.80
CA ASN A 49 -18.60 -3.91 16.88
C ASN A 49 -18.60 -5.34 17.40
N ARG A 50 -19.62 -6.13 17.02
CA ARG A 50 -19.72 -7.55 17.42
C ARG A 50 -18.49 -8.38 17.09
N GLU A 51 -17.69 -7.97 16.11
CA GLU A 51 -16.44 -8.65 15.75
C GLU A 51 -15.25 -8.24 16.63
N ALA A 52 -15.36 -7.15 17.40
CA ALA A 52 -14.30 -6.68 18.28
C ALA A 52 -14.19 -7.50 19.57
N GLY A 53 -15.30 -8.04 20.09
CA GLY A 53 -15.31 -8.76 21.36
C GLY A 53 -14.60 -7.98 22.47
N ASP A 54 -13.66 -8.62 23.17
CA ASP A 54 -12.86 -8.01 24.25
C ASP A 54 -12.00 -6.81 23.81
N TRP A 55 -11.79 -6.62 22.49
CA TRP A 55 -11.01 -5.51 21.92
C TRP A 55 -11.85 -4.29 21.59
N GLU A 56 -13.16 -4.29 21.85
CA GLU A 56 -14.07 -3.18 21.57
C GLU A 56 -13.52 -1.86 22.12
N MET A 57 -13.15 -1.83 23.40
CA MET A 57 -12.56 -0.63 24.03
C MET A 57 -11.25 -0.21 23.37
N GLY A 58 -10.39 -1.15 22.96
CA GLY A 58 -9.13 -0.85 22.28
C GLY A 58 -9.35 -0.23 20.91
N TYR A 59 -10.29 -0.75 20.12
CA TYR A 59 -10.63 -0.19 18.81
C TYR A 59 -11.35 1.16 18.92
N HIS A 60 -12.25 1.32 19.89
CA HIS A 60 -12.89 2.62 20.16
C HIS A 60 -11.86 3.67 20.58
N LEU A 61 -10.91 3.33 21.45
CA LEU A 61 -9.84 4.24 21.86
C LEU A 61 -8.97 4.65 20.67
N LEU A 62 -8.58 3.70 19.82
CA LEU A 62 -7.77 3.98 18.63
C LEU A 62 -8.54 4.84 17.61
N LYS A 63 -9.82 4.54 17.36
CA LYS A 63 -10.73 5.34 16.51
C LYS A 63 -10.87 6.77 17.02
N ASN A 64 -11.02 6.93 18.34
CA ASN A 64 -11.16 8.23 18.99
C ASN A 64 -9.85 9.03 19.07
N ALA A 65 -8.70 8.35 19.08
CA ALA A 65 -7.37 8.97 19.09
C ALA A 65 -6.81 9.24 17.68
N GLU A 66 -7.62 9.08 16.64
CA GLU A 66 -7.21 9.16 15.22
C GLU A 66 -6.04 8.22 14.85
N MET A 67 -5.80 7.16 15.63
CA MET A 67 -4.70 6.21 15.44
C MET A 67 -5.15 4.91 14.78
N SER A 68 -4.38 4.42 13.80
CA SER A 68 -4.67 3.17 13.10
C SER A 68 -3.92 2.01 13.78
N PRO A 69 -4.60 0.91 14.19
CA PRO A 69 -3.90 -0.29 14.60
C PRO A 69 -2.79 -0.73 13.63
N PRO A 70 -1.65 -1.25 14.10
CA PRO A 70 -0.50 -1.60 13.25
C PRO A 70 -0.83 -2.54 12.08
N TRP A 71 -1.75 -3.50 12.27
CA TRP A 71 -2.18 -4.41 11.21
C TRP A 71 -2.97 -3.71 10.10
N MET A 72 -3.62 -2.56 10.37
CA MET A 72 -4.28 -1.76 9.34
C MET A 72 -3.28 -0.98 8.49
N GLU A 73 -2.22 -0.46 9.10
CA GLU A 73 -1.12 0.20 8.38
C GLU A 73 -0.41 -0.81 7.47
N LEU A 74 -0.06 -1.97 8.00
CA LEU A 74 0.52 -3.08 7.24
C LEU A 74 -0.42 -3.53 6.11
N ASN A 75 -1.74 -3.55 6.33
CA ASN A 75 -2.68 -3.88 5.26
C ASN A 75 -2.64 -2.85 4.11
N ARG A 76 -2.57 -1.54 4.43
CA ARG A 76 -2.41 -0.50 3.41
C ARG A 76 -1.08 -0.67 2.67
N GLU A 77 0.00 -0.94 3.40
CA GLU A 77 1.31 -1.17 2.81
C GLU A 77 1.32 -2.39 1.89
N VAL A 78 0.67 -3.50 2.28
CA VAL A 78 0.48 -4.65 1.39
C VAL A 78 -0.16 -4.19 0.08
N GLN A 79 -1.25 -3.42 0.13
CA GLN A 79 -1.94 -2.94 -1.08
C GLN A 79 -1.03 -2.08 -1.97
N VAL A 80 -0.26 -1.17 -1.36
CA VAL A 80 0.72 -0.32 -2.08
C VAL A 80 1.78 -1.19 -2.76
N GLU A 81 2.39 -2.11 -2.03
CA GLU A 81 3.44 -2.99 -2.56
C GLU A 81 2.89 -3.94 -3.64
N THR A 82 1.65 -4.42 -3.50
CA THR A 82 1.01 -5.25 -4.53
C THR A 82 0.77 -4.46 -5.81
N ALA A 83 0.26 -3.22 -5.68
CA ALA A 83 0.02 -2.35 -6.81
C ALA A 83 1.32 -1.97 -7.52
N ALA A 84 2.38 -1.67 -6.78
CA ALA A 84 3.70 -1.39 -7.32
C ALA A 84 4.29 -2.60 -8.07
N LEU A 85 4.16 -3.81 -7.51
CA LEU A 85 4.59 -5.05 -8.17
C LEU A 85 3.83 -5.27 -9.49
N ALA A 86 2.51 -5.08 -9.47
CA ALA A 86 1.66 -5.20 -10.65
C ALA A 86 2.01 -4.16 -11.73
N ALA A 87 2.29 -2.91 -11.33
CA ALA A 87 2.67 -1.84 -12.24
C ALA A 87 3.99 -2.13 -12.97
N ILE A 88 4.99 -2.71 -12.29
CA ILE A 88 6.26 -3.12 -12.92
C ILE A 88 6.00 -4.17 -14.00
N ARG A 89 5.21 -5.20 -13.68
CA ARG A 89 4.86 -6.28 -14.62
C ARG A 89 4.08 -5.75 -15.81
N GLU A 90 3.06 -4.94 -15.56
CA GLU A 90 2.21 -4.35 -16.60
C GLU A 90 3.03 -3.45 -17.55
N ARG A 91 3.97 -2.65 -17.02
CA ARG A 91 4.88 -1.84 -17.84
C ARG A 91 5.71 -2.70 -18.79
N TYR A 92 6.31 -3.77 -18.29
CA TYR A 92 7.08 -4.72 -19.11
C TYR A 92 6.20 -5.43 -20.15
N CYS A 93 5.01 -5.88 -19.77
CA CYS A 93 4.10 -6.53 -20.70
C CYS A 93 3.59 -5.58 -21.78
N ARG A 94 3.35 -4.32 -21.45
CA ARG A 94 2.99 -3.29 -22.43
C ARG A 94 4.10 -3.04 -23.44
N SER A 95 5.36 -2.92 -23.00
CA SER A 95 6.49 -2.71 -23.92
C SER A 95 6.69 -3.92 -24.84
N ARG A 96 6.58 -5.15 -24.30
CA ARG A 96 6.60 -6.39 -25.08
C ARG A 96 5.51 -6.48 -26.13
N ARG A 97 4.28 -6.11 -25.79
CA ARG A 97 3.15 -6.10 -26.73
C ARG A 97 3.34 -5.04 -27.82
N ALA A 98 3.79 -3.85 -27.46
CA ALA A 98 4.08 -2.78 -28.41
C ALA A 98 5.19 -3.18 -29.40
N ALA A 99 6.26 -3.82 -28.91
CA ALA A 99 7.34 -4.33 -29.76
C ALA A 99 6.86 -5.40 -30.75
N LYS A 100 5.94 -6.30 -30.34
CA LYS A 100 5.35 -7.32 -31.21
C LYS A 100 4.37 -6.72 -32.24
N ALA A 101 3.69 -5.62 -31.90
CA ALA A 101 2.70 -4.97 -32.76
C ALA A 101 3.30 -4.08 -33.86
N LEU A 102 4.61 -3.78 -33.79
CA LEU A 102 5.27 -2.94 -34.79
C LEU A 102 5.24 -3.64 -36.17
N PRO A 103 4.68 -3.01 -37.23
CA PRO A 103 4.65 -3.62 -38.54
C PRO A 103 6.07 -3.85 -39.05
N PRO A 104 6.32 -4.91 -39.85
CA PRO A 104 7.61 -5.10 -40.48
C PRO A 104 7.94 -3.85 -41.32
N SER A 105 9.17 -3.36 -41.21
CA SER A 105 9.64 -2.25 -42.05
C SER A 105 9.50 -2.69 -43.52
N THR A 106 8.61 -2.06 -44.28
CA THR A 106 8.54 -2.32 -45.72
C THR A 106 9.85 -1.85 -46.34
N PRO A 107 10.69 -2.72 -46.93
CA PRO A 107 11.90 -2.26 -47.58
C PRO A 107 11.54 -1.31 -48.71
N ALA A 108 12.29 -0.22 -48.85
CA ALA A 108 12.08 0.75 -49.91
C ALA A 108 12.14 0.06 -51.30
N PRO A 109 11.26 0.43 -52.25
CA PRO A 109 11.25 -0.22 -53.57
C PRO A 109 12.60 -0.03 -54.28
N ALA A 110 13.18 -1.12 -54.77
CA ALA A 110 14.52 -1.15 -55.39
C ALA A 110 14.67 -0.30 -56.66
N ARG A 111 13.57 0.18 -57.25
CA ARG A 111 13.57 1.06 -58.43
C ARG A 111 12.59 2.20 -58.23
N ARG A 112 13.09 3.44 -58.24
CA ARG A 112 12.26 4.64 -58.20
C ARG A 112 11.66 4.87 -59.59
N PRO A 113 10.32 4.87 -59.75
CA PRO A 113 9.72 5.17 -61.03
C PRO A 113 9.98 6.63 -61.41
N TRP A 114 9.96 6.92 -62.71
CA TRP A 114 10.31 8.23 -63.24
C TRP A 114 9.48 9.37 -62.66
N TRP A 115 8.25 9.14 -62.18
CA TRP A 115 7.37 10.14 -61.55
C TRP A 115 7.70 10.44 -60.06
N ALA A 116 8.56 9.64 -59.41
CA ALA A 116 8.92 9.79 -57.99
C ALA A 116 10.05 10.80 -57.72
N PHE A 117 10.50 11.51 -58.75
CA PHE A 117 11.48 12.60 -58.67
C PHE A 117 10.96 13.87 -57.98
N TRP A 118 9.66 14.15 -58.07
CA TRP A 118 9.02 15.27 -57.37
C TRP A 118 8.69 14.96 -55.90
N ARG A 119 8.88 13.72 -55.45
CA ARG A 119 8.61 13.33 -54.07
C ARG A 119 9.83 13.62 -53.18
N PRO A 120 9.64 14.25 -52.00
CA PRO A 120 10.71 14.34 -51.02
C PRO A 120 11.18 12.93 -50.65
N VAL A 121 12.49 12.72 -50.59
CA VAL A 121 13.05 11.47 -50.10
C VAL A 121 12.62 11.34 -48.64
N PRO A 122 11.87 10.30 -48.24
CA PRO A 122 11.61 10.10 -46.82
C PRO A 122 12.96 10.02 -46.12
N ALA A 123 13.12 10.70 -44.99
CA ALA A 123 14.30 10.55 -44.15
C ALA A 123 14.54 9.05 -44.00
N VAL A 124 15.73 8.59 -44.39
CA VAL A 124 16.12 7.18 -44.28
C VAL A 124 15.78 6.75 -42.87
N ALA A 125 14.81 5.86 -42.72
CA ALA A 125 14.57 5.23 -41.45
C ALA A 125 15.84 4.43 -41.17
N VAL A 126 16.70 4.95 -40.31
CA VAL A 126 17.84 4.20 -39.79
C VAL A 126 17.22 3.03 -39.03
N THR A 127 17.15 1.87 -39.67
CA THR A 127 16.78 0.63 -38.99
C THR A 127 17.99 0.23 -38.16
N PRO A 128 17.90 0.24 -36.82
CA PRO A 128 18.99 -0.24 -35.99
C PRO A 128 19.30 -1.70 -36.33
N ASP A 129 20.56 -2.09 -36.14
CA ASP A 129 21.02 -3.47 -36.33
C ASP A 129 20.11 -4.44 -35.55
N PRO A 130 19.56 -5.49 -36.17
CA PRO A 130 18.74 -6.48 -35.47
C PRO A 130 19.44 -7.10 -34.25
N ALA A 131 20.77 -7.25 -34.25
CA ALA A 131 21.51 -7.74 -33.09
C ALA A 131 21.42 -6.77 -31.91
N LEU A 132 21.60 -5.46 -32.16
CA LEU A 132 21.49 -4.43 -31.13
C LEU A 132 20.07 -4.33 -30.57
N LEU A 133 19.05 -4.55 -31.40
CA LEU A 133 17.65 -4.60 -30.95
C LEU A 133 17.40 -5.78 -30.00
N LEU A 134 17.92 -6.96 -30.33
CA LEU A 134 17.79 -8.16 -29.48
C LEU A 134 18.53 -7.96 -28.14
N GLU A 135 19.73 -7.39 -28.16
CA GLU A 135 20.47 -7.08 -26.94
C GLU A 135 19.75 -6.06 -26.07
N ALA A 136 19.19 -5.01 -26.67
CA ALA A 136 18.40 -4.00 -25.97
C ALA A 136 17.15 -4.62 -25.32
N GLN A 137 16.44 -5.49 -26.04
CA GLN A 137 15.29 -6.22 -25.50
C GLN A 137 15.69 -7.14 -24.34
N ALA A 138 16.79 -7.88 -24.47
CA ALA A 138 17.29 -8.74 -23.41
C ALA A 138 17.77 -7.93 -22.19
N ALA A 139 18.33 -6.73 -22.39
CA ALA A 139 18.69 -5.81 -21.32
C ALA A 139 17.45 -5.26 -20.60
N GLU A 140 16.43 -4.85 -21.34
CA GLU A 140 15.14 -4.39 -20.79
C GLU A 140 14.49 -5.48 -19.95
N GLU A 141 14.42 -6.71 -20.45
CA GLU A 141 13.88 -7.84 -19.71
C GLU A 141 14.66 -8.13 -18.43
N ARG A 142 15.99 -8.16 -18.48
CA ARG A 142 16.84 -8.36 -17.29
C ARG A 142 16.60 -7.26 -16.27
N GLN A 143 16.51 -6.00 -16.69
CA GLN A 143 16.24 -4.88 -15.80
C GLN A 143 14.84 -4.97 -15.18
N ALA A 144 13.82 -5.24 -15.99
CA ALA A 144 12.44 -5.38 -15.53
C ALA A 144 12.29 -6.55 -14.54
N ARG A 145 12.89 -7.71 -14.85
CA ARG A 145 12.93 -8.87 -13.95
C ARG A 145 13.60 -8.54 -12.63
N ARG A 146 14.75 -7.84 -12.65
CA ARG A 146 15.45 -7.43 -11.43
C ARG A 146 14.59 -6.52 -10.56
N LEU A 147 13.93 -5.54 -11.15
CA LEU A 147 13.03 -4.63 -10.44
C LEU A 147 11.82 -5.37 -9.87
N TYR A 148 11.22 -6.27 -10.65
CA TYR A 148 10.08 -7.08 -10.21
C TYR A 148 10.45 -7.96 -9.02
N LEU A 149 11.56 -8.70 -9.08
CA LEU A 149 12.00 -9.57 -7.98
C LEU A 149 12.37 -8.79 -6.72
N ALA A 150 12.99 -7.61 -6.86
CA ALA A 150 13.28 -6.73 -5.73
C ALA A 150 11.99 -6.20 -5.07
N GLN A 151 11.00 -5.81 -5.88
CA GLN A 151 9.70 -5.37 -5.39
C GLN A 151 8.91 -6.52 -4.74
N ALA A 152 9.01 -7.73 -5.28
CA ALA A 152 8.39 -8.92 -4.72
C ALA A 152 8.96 -9.27 -3.33
N ALA A 153 10.27 -9.07 -3.13
CA ALA A 153 10.91 -9.25 -1.83
C ALA A 153 10.37 -8.25 -0.79
N ARG A 154 10.16 -6.98 -1.15
CA ARG A 154 9.52 -5.99 -0.26
C ARG A 154 8.09 -6.39 0.10
N LEU A 155 7.29 -6.79 -0.89
CA LEU A 155 5.95 -7.30 -0.64
C LEU A 155 5.96 -8.52 0.32
N ASP A 156 6.94 -9.41 0.17
CA ASP A 156 7.12 -10.54 1.09
C ASP A 156 7.43 -10.06 2.51
N GLU A 157 8.32 -9.09 2.70
CA GLU A 157 8.61 -8.54 4.03
C GLU A 157 7.36 -7.97 4.71
N VAL A 158 6.58 -7.17 3.97
CA VAL A 158 5.34 -6.55 4.49
C VAL A 158 4.28 -7.61 4.81
N LEU A 159 4.12 -8.62 3.94
CA LEU A 159 3.26 -9.77 4.24
C LEU A 159 3.72 -10.55 5.48
N ALA A 160 5.00 -10.42 5.88
CA ALA A 160 5.58 -11.18 7.00
C ALA A 160 5.22 -10.48 8.28
N ALA A 161 5.48 -9.18 8.29
CA ALA A 161 5.07 -8.29 9.35
C ALA A 161 3.55 -8.38 9.56
N TYR A 162 2.75 -8.35 8.49
CA TYR A 162 1.30 -8.51 8.57
C TYR A 162 0.90 -9.83 9.24
N ASN A 163 1.40 -10.96 8.74
CA ASN A 163 1.07 -12.27 9.31
C ASN A 163 1.58 -12.45 10.74
N ALA A 164 2.72 -11.85 11.09
CA ALA A 164 3.29 -11.90 12.44
C ALA A 164 2.49 -11.07 13.44
N TRP A 165 1.83 -9.99 12.98
CA TRP A 165 0.97 -9.14 13.81
C TRP A 165 -0.40 -9.74 14.10
N LEU A 166 -0.81 -10.82 13.41
CA LEU A 166 -2.13 -11.42 13.59
C LEU A 166 -2.23 -12.17 14.93
N PRO A 167 -3.15 -11.77 15.83
CA PRO A 167 -3.49 -12.55 17.01
C PRO A 167 -4.02 -13.94 16.64
N ALA A 168 -4.05 -14.86 17.61
CA ALA A 168 -4.52 -16.24 17.41
C ALA A 168 -5.91 -16.31 16.76
N ASP A 169 -6.84 -15.46 17.22
CA ASP A 169 -8.22 -15.43 16.73
C ASP A 169 -8.34 -14.92 15.29
N LEU A 170 -7.35 -14.15 14.81
CA LEU A 170 -7.31 -13.60 13.46
C LEU A 170 -6.42 -14.40 12.50
N ARG A 171 -5.91 -15.58 12.89
CA ARG A 171 -5.07 -16.42 12.01
C ARG A 171 -5.75 -16.82 10.70
N ARG A 172 -7.09 -16.85 10.65
CA ARG A 172 -7.86 -17.05 9.41
C ARG A 172 -7.59 -15.99 8.33
N LEU A 173 -7.08 -14.82 8.72
CA LEU A 173 -6.72 -13.71 7.83
C LEU A 173 -5.27 -13.79 7.31
N THR A 174 -4.54 -14.85 7.65
CA THR A 174 -3.17 -15.06 7.17
C THR A 174 -3.12 -15.00 5.65
N ARG A 175 -2.23 -14.17 5.11
CA ARG A 175 -2.07 -13.99 3.66
C ARG A 175 -0.95 -14.88 3.12
N PRO A 176 -1.08 -15.41 1.90
CA PRO A 176 -0.02 -16.19 1.28
C PRO A 176 1.20 -15.31 0.98
N ARG A 177 2.38 -15.79 1.40
CA ARG A 177 3.69 -15.15 1.22
C ARG A 177 4.02 -14.92 -0.26
N MET A 178 4.83 -13.90 -0.55
CA MET A 178 5.44 -13.66 -1.86
C MET A 178 6.89 -14.18 -1.87
N THR A 179 7.05 -15.50 -1.65
CA THR A 179 8.39 -16.10 -1.56
C THR A 179 9.21 -15.89 -2.84
N PRO A 180 10.55 -15.91 -2.78
CA PRO A 180 11.39 -15.78 -3.98
C PRO A 180 11.05 -16.79 -5.08
N ALA A 181 10.73 -18.03 -4.70
CA ALA A 181 10.33 -19.07 -5.65
C ALA A 181 8.97 -18.77 -6.32
N ARG A 182 8.01 -18.22 -5.57
CA ARG A 182 6.73 -17.77 -6.12
C ARG A 182 6.91 -16.59 -7.06
N ALA A 183 7.72 -15.60 -6.68
CA ALA A 183 8.00 -14.44 -7.50
C ALA A 183 8.65 -14.82 -8.84
N VAL A 184 9.63 -15.73 -8.83
CA VAL A 184 10.25 -16.25 -10.06
C VAL A 184 9.22 -16.97 -10.95
N ARG A 185 8.34 -17.79 -10.35
CA ARG A 185 7.25 -18.46 -11.09
C ARG A 185 6.26 -17.48 -11.69
N GLU A 186 5.82 -16.48 -10.93
CA GLU A 186 4.85 -15.48 -11.42
C GLU A 186 5.45 -14.62 -12.54
N TRP A 187 6.74 -14.28 -12.47
CA TRP A 187 7.46 -13.60 -13.55
C TRP A 187 7.56 -14.43 -14.82
N ALA A 188 7.75 -15.75 -14.69
CA ALA A 188 7.89 -16.66 -15.83
C ALA A 188 6.60 -16.81 -16.65
N VAL A 189 5.45 -16.39 -16.11
CA VAL A 189 4.18 -16.42 -16.84
C VAL A 189 4.23 -15.40 -17.99
N PRO A 190 4.03 -15.83 -19.26
CA PRO A 190 4.06 -14.94 -20.41
C PRO A 190 3.10 -13.75 -20.29
N CYS A 191 3.41 -12.67 -21.00
CA CYS A 191 2.53 -11.49 -21.07
C CYS A 191 1.28 -11.69 -21.95
N GLU A 192 1.13 -12.86 -22.57
CA GLU A 192 -0.01 -13.24 -23.40
C GLU A 192 -1.02 -14.01 -22.54
N GLY A 193 -2.24 -13.46 -22.40
CA GLY A 193 -3.38 -14.13 -21.77
C GLY A 193 -3.42 -14.03 -20.25
N ASN A 194 -4.19 -13.06 -19.75
CA ASN A 194 -5.01 -13.30 -18.56
C ASN A 194 -6.46 -13.24 -19.08
N GLU A 195 -6.86 -14.25 -19.85
CA GLU A 195 -8.28 -14.61 -19.87
C GLU A 195 -8.57 -15.04 -18.45
N ARG A 196 -9.20 -14.12 -17.73
CA ARG A 196 -9.64 -14.29 -16.36
C ARG A 196 -10.57 -15.50 -16.35
N THR A 197 -10.04 -16.67 -16.01
CA THR A 197 -10.85 -17.77 -15.50
C THR A 197 -11.32 -17.32 -14.11
N ASP A 198 -12.37 -16.49 -14.10
CA ASP A 198 -13.23 -16.34 -12.94
C ASP A 198 -13.87 -17.71 -12.73
N GLU A 199 -13.24 -18.52 -11.88
CA GLU A 199 -13.77 -19.80 -11.43
C GLU A 199 -14.96 -19.51 -10.49
N SER A 200 -16.08 -20.12 -10.86
CA SER A 200 -17.42 -19.98 -10.25
C SER A 200 -17.56 -20.72 -8.93
#